data_AF-A0A7W0U9B5-F1
#
_entry.id   AF-A0A7W0U9B5-F1
#
_cell.length_a   1.000
_cell.length_b   1.000
_cell.length_c   1.000
_cell.angle_alpha   90.00
_cell.angle_beta   90.00
_cell.angle_gamma   90.00
#
_symmetry.space_group_name_H-M   'P 1'
#
loop_
_entity.id
_entity.type
_entity.pdbx_description
1 polymer ?
#
loop_
_entity_poly.entity_id
_entity_poly.type
_entity_poly.pdbx_seq_one_letter_code
_entity_poly.pdbx_strand_id
1 'polypeptide(L)'
;AVPMAPAQDYKRIGDGDEGPNTGGMGSYSPVPGIGPEHAEALAKVVHQPVVDEMRRRGTPYHGVLYAGLMMTSDGPKVLEYNCRFGDPETQAILPRLRSDLLEALEAAVRPGGLAGFELEWSPDPAVTVVLASRGYPATSSSGDRITGIDEAAAAPDVEVLHAGTSEDGAGNFVTAGGRVLDVTAVGPTLAEARDRAYAAADRIEFAGRQLRRDVAAEPAARVSA
;
A
#
# COMPACT_ATOMS: atom_id res chain seq x y z
N ALA A 1 -16.80 5.06 11.73
CA ALA A 1 -15.49 5.13 11.06
C ALA A 1 -15.75 5.40 9.59
N VAL A 2 -14.92 6.18 8.91
CA VAL A 2 -15.03 6.37 7.45
C VAL A 2 -14.09 5.36 6.77
N PRO A 3 -14.60 4.48 5.90
CA PRO A 3 -13.75 3.51 5.23
C PRO A 3 -12.85 4.20 4.19
N MET A 4 -11.58 3.78 4.14
CA MET A 4 -10.70 4.11 3.02
C MET A 4 -10.84 3.07 1.90
N ALA A 5 -10.33 3.38 0.71
CA ALA A 5 -10.32 2.42 -0.39
C ALA A 5 -9.55 1.14 0.01
N PRO A 6 -10.09 -0.06 -0.30
CA PRO A 6 -9.39 -1.30 -0.02
C PRO A 6 -8.17 -1.44 -0.93
N ALA A 7 -7.14 -2.10 -0.41
CA ALA A 7 -5.97 -2.50 -1.17
C ALA A 7 -5.62 -3.96 -0.87
N GLN A 8 -4.93 -4.59 -1.81
CA GLN A 8 -4.37 -5.92 -1.63
C GLN A 8 -2.85 -5.85 -1.75
N ASP A 9 -2.17 -6.38 -0.73
CA ASP A 9 -0.71 -6.45 -0.64
C ASP A 9 -0.20 -7.86 -0.95
N TYR A 10 1.05 -7.93 -1.39
CA TYR A 10 1.79 -9.12 -1.75
C TYR A 10 2.91 -9.34 -0.74
N LYS A 11 2.59 -10.02 0.37
CA LYS A 11 3.52 -10.20 1.51
C LYS A 11 4.76 -11.05 1.20
N ARG A 12 4.68 -12.01 0.28
CA ARG A 12 5.77 -12.96 0.00
C ARG A 12 6.84 -12.34 -0.89
N ILE A 13 8.10 -12.72 -0.69
CA ILE A 13 9.25 -12.13 -1.41
C ILE A 13 9.25 -12.46 -2.91
N GLY A 14 8.80 -13.66 -3.27
CA GLY A 14 8.86 -14.19 -4.63
C GLY A 14 7.51 -14.21 -5.34
N ASP A 15 7.59 -14.34 -6.66
CA ASP A 15 6.43 -14.60 -7.52
C ASP A 15 5.72 -15.89 -7.10
N GLY A 16 4.42 -16.00 -7.40
CA GLY A 16 3.62 -17.16 -7.02
C GLY A 16 3.43 -17.30 -5.50
N ASP A 17 3.65 -16.22 -4.74
CA ASP A 17 3.62 -16.19 -3.28
C ASP A 17 4.65 -17.13 -2.62
N GLU A 18 5.81 -17.30 -3.26
CA GLU A 18 6.90 -18.13 -2.75
C GLU A 18 7.84 -17.39 -1.79
N GLY A 19 8.59 -18.18 -1.00
CA GLY A 19 9.62 -17.67 -0.09
C GLY A 19 9.09 -17.07 1.21
N PRO A 20 9.95 -16.43 2.03
CA PRO A 20 9.56 -15.85 3.31
C PRO A 20 8.54 -14.70 3.20
N ASN A 21 7.80 -14.45 4.28
CA ASN A 21 6.99 -13.25 4.44
C ASN A 21 7.90 -12.01 4.57
N THR A 22 7.41 -10.89 4.06
CA THR A 22 8.05 -9.58 4.06
C THR A 22 7.10 -8.53 4.63
N GLY A 23 7.49 -7.26 4.62
CA GLY A 23 6.58 -6.15 4.91
C GLY A 23 5.49 -5.96 3.85
N GLY A 24 5.73 -6.46 2.63
CA GLY A 24 4.92 -6.26 1.43
C GLY A 24 5.85 -5.94 0.25
N MET A 25 5.70 -6.65 -0.87
CA MET A 25 6.49 -6.51 -2.11
C MET A 25 5.76 -5.76 -3.23
N GLY A 26 4.53 -5.35 -2.97
CA GLY A 26 3.73 -4.56 -3.89
C GLY A 26 2.28 -4.59 -3.48
N SER A 27 1.50 -3.64 -3.98
CA SER A 27 0.10 -3.54 -3.65
C SER A 27 -0.68 -2.98 -4.84
N TYR A 28 -2.01 -3.12 -4.81
CA TYR A 28 -2.87 -2.41 -5.73
C TYR A 28 -4.19 -2.00 -5.08
N SER A 29 -4.82 -0.97 -5.64
CA SER A 29 -6.11 -0.46 -5.23
C SER A 29 -6.88 0.07 -6.46
N PRO A 30 -8.21 -0.13 -6.56
CA PRO A 30 -9.07 -0.86 -5.62
C PRO A 30 -8.95 -2.37 -5.82
N VAL A 31 -9.49 -3.14 -4.87
CA VAL A 31 -9.59 -4.60 -4.98
C VAL A 31 -10.85 -4.97 -5.77
N PRO A 32 -10.75 -5.65 -6.93
CA PRO A 32 -11.91 -6.12 -7.67
C PRO A 32 -12.86 -6.95 -6.80
N GLY A 33 -14.15 -6.64 -6.87
CA GLY A 33 -15.19 -7.30 -6.06
C GLY A 33 -15.43 -6.67 -4.68
N ILE A 34 -14.62 -5.71 -4.25
CA ILE A 34 -14.83 -4.95 -3.00
C ILE A 34 -15.16 -3.50 -3.36
N GLY A 35 -16.42 -3.25 -3.72
CA GLY A 35 -16.94 -1.91 -3.97
C GLY A 35 -17.19 -1.10 -2.68
N PRO A 36 -17.61 0.18 -2.80
CA PRO A 36 -17.84 1.07 -1.65
C PRO A 36 -18.80 0.51 -0.60
N GLU A 37 -19.93 -0.05 -1.02
CA GLU A 37 -20.92 -0.66 -0.11
C GLU A 37 -20.33 -1.85 0.67
N HIS A 38 -19.50 -2.67 0.01
CA HIS A 38 -18.83 -3.79 0.65
C HIS A 38 -17.75 -3.30 1.63
N ALA A 39 -16.96 -2.28 1.25
CA ALA A 39 -15.99 -1.66 2.17
C ALA A 39 -16.68 -1.08 3.41
N GLU A 40 -17.85 -0.44 3.25
CA GLU A 40 -18.63 0.07 4.38
C GLU A 40 -19.18 -1.07 5.25
N ALA A 41 -19.70 -2.14 4.66
CA ALA A 41 -20.15 -3.33 5.39
C ALA A 41 -19.00 -3.99 6.17
N LEU A 42 -17.81 -4.12 5.57
CA LEU A 42 -16.60 -4.59 6.24
C LEU A 42 -16.21 -3.67 7.39
N ALA A 43 -16.24 -2.36 7.20
CA ALA A 43 -15.95 -1.40 8.26
C ALA A 43 -16.93 -1.54 9.44
N LYS A 44 -18.23 -1.76 9.19
CA LYS A 44 -19.25 -1.98 10.24
C LYS A 44 -19.01 -3.24 11.07
N VAL A 45 -18.48 -4.31 10.48
CA VAL A 45 -18.27 -5.60 11.17
C VAL A 45 -16.87 -5.73 11.78
N VAL A 46 -15.86 -5.15 11.13
CA VAL A 46 -14.45 -5.27 11.52
C VAL A 46 -14.00 -4.07 12.36
N HIS A 47 -14.17 -2.85 11.84
CA HIS A 47 -13.53 -1.66 12.41
C HIS A 47 -14.38 -0.99 13.48
N GLN A 48 -15.67 -0.81 13.20
CA GLN A 48 -16.59 -0.06 14.07
C GLN A 48 -16.71 -0.68 15.48
N PRO A 49 -16.78 -2.03 15.65
CA PRO A 49 -16.83 -2.62 16.99
C PRO A 49 -15.59 -2.31 17.83
N VAL A 50 -14.40 -2.25 17.20
CA VAL A 50 -13.16 -1.87 17.89
C VAL A 50 -13.22 -0.41 18.35
N VAL A 51 -13.66 0.49 17.46
CA VAL A 51 -13.79 1.93 17.79
C VAL A 51 -14.78 2.15 18.93
N ASP A 52 -15.93 1.48 18.90
CA ASP A 52 -16.95 1.61 19.94
C ASP A 52 -16.51 1.01 21.27
N GLU A 53 -15.83 -0.13 21.26
CA GLU A 53 -15.29 -0.74 22.47
C GLU A 53 -14.19 0.11 23.11
N MET A 54 -13.29 0.67 22.30
CA MET A 54 -12.24 1.59 22.77
C MET A 54 -12.86 2.84 23.42
N ARG A 55 -13.92 3.39 22.83
CA ARG A 55 -14.70 4.48 23.44
C ARG A 55 -15.35 4.04 24.75
N ARG A 56 -15.99 2.87 24.79
CA ARG A 56 -16.67 2.33 25.98
C ARG A 56 -15.70 2.13 27.15
N ARG A 57 -14.44 1.79 26.87
CA ARG A 57 -13.36 1.64 27.87
C ARG A 57 -12.78 2.96 28.37
N GLY A 58 -13.21 4.10 27.84
CA GLY A 58 -12.64 5.41 28.16
C GLY A 58 -11.29 5.67 27.49
N THR A 59 -10.91 4.89 26.48
CA THR A 59 -9.66 5.03 25.71
C THR A 59 -9.98 5.19 24.23
N PRO A 60 -10.65 6.28 23.81
CA PRO A 60 -11.12 6.43 22.43
C PRO A 60 -9.95 6.40 21.44
N TYR A 61 -10.15 5.71 20.31
CA TYR A 61 -9.18 5.61 19.24
C TYR A 61 -9.41 6.69 18.19
N HIS A 62 -8.35 7.42 17.83
CA HIS A 62 -8.34 8.44 16.78
C HIS A 62 -7.16 8.20 15.85
N GLY A 63 -7.42 8.22 14.54
CA GLY A 63 -6.40 8.00 13.50
C GLY A 63 -6.77 6.84 12.57
N VAL A 64 -5.76 6.29 11.91
CA VAL A 64 -5.92 5.19 10.94
C VAL A 64 -5.96 3.86 11.69
N LEU A 65 -7.04 3.11 11.54
CA LEU A 65 -7.15 1.73 11.99
C LEU A 65 -7.07 0.83 10.75
N TYR A 66 -5.93 0.20 10.55
CA TYR A 66 -5.72 -0.76 9.47
C TYR A 66 -6.08 -2.16 9.98
N ALA A 67 -6.80 -2.94 9.17
CA ALA A 67 -7.10 -4.34 9.45
C ALA A 67 -6.56 -5.23 8.33
N GLY A 68 -5.67 -6.15 8.69
CA GLY A 68 -5.27 -7.24 7.80
C GLY A 68 -6.39 -8.27 7.75
N LEU A 69 -7.02 -8.45 6.59
CA LEU A 69 -8.16 -9.34 6.42
C LEU A 69 -7.81 -10.55 5.56
N MET A 70 -8.37 -11.69 5.97
CA MET A 70 -8.46 -12.89 5.15
C MET A 70 -9.93 -13.11 4.81
N MET A 71 -10.25 -13.16 3.51
CA MET A 71 -11.58 -13.48 3.05
C MET A 71 -11.73 -15.00 3.06
N THR A 72 -12.72 -15.53 3.80
CA THR A 72 -12.99 -16.97 3.91
C THR A 72 -14.43 -17.27 3.49
N SER A 73 -14.76 -18.55 3.32
CA SER A 73 -16.16 -18.98 3.09
C SER A 73 -17.11 -18.57 4.21
N ASP A 74 -16.60 -18.39 5.44
CA ASP A 74 -17.36 -17.99 6.63
C ASP A 74 -17.36 -16.46 6.83
N GLY A 75 -16.95 -15.70 5.81
CA GLY A 75 -16.82 -14.25 5.86
C GLY A 75 -15.40 -13.76 6.20
N PRO A 76 -15.24 -12.44 6.43
CA PRO A 76 -13.93 -11.84 6.72
C PRO A 76 -13.41 -12.27 8.08
N LYS A 77 -12.16 -12.71 8.14
CA LYS A 77 -11.43 -12.97 9.39
C LYS A 77 -10.31 -11.94 9.54
N VAL A 78 -10.19 -11.38 10.74
CA VAL A 78 -9.12 -10.44 11.08
C VAL A 78 -7.87 -11.22 11.41
N LEU A 79 -6.79 -10.94 10.69
CA LEU A 79 -5.45 -11.45 10.99
C LEU A 79 -4.77 -10.58 12.05
N GLU A 80 -4.82 -9.26 11.84
CA GLU A 80 -4.19 -8.27 12.72
C GLU A 80 -4.84 -6.88 12.57
N TYR A 81 -4.60 -6.03 13.58
CA TYR A 81 -4.84 -4.59 13.50
C TYR A 81 -3.52 -3.83 13.59
N ASN A 82 -3.41 -2.77 12.82
CA ASN A 82 -2.31 -1.81 12.91
C ASN A 82 -2.87 -0.40 13.13
N CYS A 83 -2.14 0.41 13.91
CA CYS A 83 -2.56 1.76 14.29
C CYS A 83 -1.99 2.85 13.35
N ARG A 84 -1.73 2.49 12.09
CA ARG A 84 -1.07 3.33 11.10
C ARG A 84 -1.45 2.89 9.68
N PHE A 85 -1.14 3.75 8.73
CA PHE A 85 -1.20 3.47 7.29
C PHE A 85 -0.36 2.25 6.90
N GLY A 86 -0.93 1.33 6.11
CA GLY A 86 -0.19 0.18 5.56
C GLY A 86 0.96 0.63 4.66
N ASP A 87 1.96 -0.24 4.51
CA ASP A 87 3.10 0.02 3.63
C ASP A 87 3.50 -1.33 3.00
N PRO A 88 3.29 -1.53 1.68
CA PRO A 88 3.14 -0.50 0.64
C PRO A 88 1.69 -0.15 0.25
N GLU A 89 0.67 -0.46 1.06
CA GLU A 89 -0.73 -0.21 0.67
C GLU A 89 -1.06 1.27 0.50
N THR A 90 -0.47 2.14 1.31
CA THR A 90 -0.71 3.59 1.24
C THR A 90 -0.30 4.18 -0.11
N GLN A 91 0.79 3.66 -0.66
CA GLN A 91 1.32 4.04 -1.96
C GLN A 91 0.36 3.66 -3.09
N ALA A 92 -0.48 2.64 -2.95
CA ALA A 92 -1.55 2.34 -3.92
C ALA A 92 -2.89 3.03 -3.60
N ILE A 93 -3.14 3.42 -2.34
CA ILE A 93 -4.41 4.03 -1.94
C ILE A 93 -4.40 5.54 -2.19
N LEU A 94 -3.41 6.26 -1.65
CA LEU A 94 -3.43 7.73 -1.62
C LEU A 94 -3.35 8.41 -2.98
N PRO A 95 -2.65 7.88 -4.01
CA PRO A 95 -2.69 8.48 -5.36
C PRO A 95 -4.08 8.51 -5.98
N ARG A 96 -5.02 7.72 -5.44
CA ARG A 96 -6.41 7.70 -5.89
C ARG A 96 -7.31 8.62 -5.08
N LEU A 97 -6.85 9.19 -3.96
CA LEU A 97 -7.68 10.04 -3.11
C LEU A 97 -7.90 11.39 -3.81
N ARG A 98 -9.17 11.79 -3.95
CA ARG A 98 -9.55 13.11 -4.50
C ARG A 98 -9.83 14.13 -3.41
N SER A 99 -10.33 13.69 -2.26
CA SER A 99 -10.51 14.55 -1.08
C SER A 99 -9.18 15.01 -0.49
N ASP A 100 -9.20 16.11 0.25
CA ASP A 100 -8.04 16.58 1.01
C ASP A 100 -7.78 15.66 2.21
N LEU A 101 -6.61 15.01 2.20
CA LEU A 101 -6.17 14.15 3.30
C LEU A 101 -6.00 14.93 4.60
N LEU A 102 -5.51 16.17 4.54
CA LEU A 102 -5.30 16.99 5.73
C LEU A 102 -6.65 17.32 6.41
N GLU A 103 -7.67 17.67 5.64
CA GLU A 103 -9.01 17.91 6.17
C GLU A 103 -9.57 16.68 6.89
N ALA A 104 -9.40 15.49 6.30
CA ALA A 104 -9.82 14.23 6.92
C ALA A 104 -9.06 13.95 8.23
N LEU A 105 -7.74 14.14 8.24
CA LEU A 105 -6.90 13.94 9.43
C LEU A 105 -7.24 14.94 10.55
N GLU A 106 -7.45 16.22 10.21
CA GLU A 106 -7.87 17.24 11.16
C GLU A 106 -9.26 16.95 11.73
N ALA A 107 -10.22 16.53 10.89
CA ALA A 107 -11.56 16.16 11.34
C ALA A 107 -11.51 14.97 12.31
N ALA A 108 -10.64 13.99 12.06
CA ALA A 108 -10.53 12.79 12.90
C ALA A 108 -10.15 13.05 14.36
N VAL A 109 -9.44 14.15 14.65
CA VAL A 109 -8.99 14.52 16.00
C VAL A 109 -9.87 15.55 16.71
N ARG A 110 -10.81 16.19 16.00
CA ARG A 110 -11.71 17.20 16.56
C ARG A 110 -12.93 16.56 17.24
N PRO A 111 -13.60 17.27 18.19
CA PRO A 111 -14.89 16.83 18.71
C PRO A 111 -15.91 16.62 17.57
N GLY A 112 -16.64 15.50 17.62
CA GLY A 112 -17.51 15.06 16.52
C GLY A 112 -16.83 14.13 15.51
N GLY A 113 -15.49 14.14 15.45
CA GLY A 113 -14.70 13.24 14.61
C GLY A 113 -15.08 13.33 13.13
N LEU A 114 -15.19 12.16 12.49
CA LEU A 114 -15.53 12.03 11.07
C LEU A 114 -17.04 11.89 10.80
N ALA A 115 -17.91 12.34 11.71
CA ALA A 115 -19.35 12.24 11.50
C ALA A 115 -19.79 13.04 10.27
N GLY A 116 -20.41 12.37 9.29
CA GLY A 116 -20.83 12.98 8.03
C GLY A 116 -19.71 13.30 7.05
N PHE A 117 -18.48 12.86 7.31
CA PHE A 117 -17.35 13.02 6.40
C PHE A 117 -17.37 11.91 5.34
N GLU A 118 -17.17 12.27 4.09
CA GLU A 118 -17.10 11.33 2.96
C GLU A 118 -15.76 11.52 2.23
N LEU A 119 -15.17 10.41 1.78
CA LEU A 119 -13.94 10.42 0.98
C LEU A 119 -14.29 10.12 -0.47
N GLU A 120 -13.83 10.98 -1.37
CA GLU A 120 -13.95 10.83 -2.81
C GLU A 120 -12.70 10.17 -3.38
N TRP A 121 -12.91 9.21 -4.28
CA TRP A 121 -11.85 8.38 -4.85
C TRP A 121 -11.91 8.41 -6.37
N SER A 122 -10.73 8.47 -7.00
CA SER A 122 -10.57 8.26 -8.44
C SER A 122 -11.03 6.83 -8.80
N PRO A 123 -11.75 6.66 -9.94
CA PRO A 123 -12.04 5.32 -10.44
C PRO A 123 -10.78 4.62 -10.96
N ASP A 124 -9.77 5.39 -11.37
CA ASP A 124 -8.52 4.86 -11.90
C ASP A 124 -7.77 4.04 -10.85
N PRO A 125 -7.42 2.78 -11.14
CA PRO A 125 -6.61 1.95 -10.26
C PRO A 125 -5.16 2.42 -10.18
N ALA A 126 -4.52 2.05 -9.08
CA ALA A 126 -3.09 2.22 -8.84
C ALA A 126 -2.43 0.88 -8.52
N VAL A 127 -1.19 0.71 -8.98
CA VAL A 127 -0.34 -0.46 -8.71
C VAL A 127 1.01 0.04 -8.22
N THR A 128 1.45 -0.49 -7.09
CA THR A 128 2.75 -0.22 -6.49
C THR A 128 3.62 -1.47 -6.55
N VAL A 129 4.85 -1.33 -7.06
CA VAL A 129 5.87 -2.38 -7.09
C VAL A 129 7.03 -1.97 -6.19
N VAL A 130 7.39 -2.84 -5.24
CA VAL A 130 8.50 -2.58 -4.32
C VAL A 130 9.82 -3.07 -4.95
N LEU A 131 10.83 -2.21 -4.90
CA LEU A 131 12.22 -2.57 -5.16
C LEU A 131 12.92 -2.80 -3.82
N ALA A 132 13.42 -4.02 -3.60
CA ALA A 132 14.10 -4.42 -2.38
C ALA A 132 15.60 -4.64 -2.60
N SER A 133 16.39 -4.43 -1.55
CA SER A 133 17.84 -4.64 -1.53
C SER A 133 18.19 -6.13 -1.48
N ARG A 134 19.45 -6.45 -1.75
CA ARG A 134 19.92 -7.83 -1.80
C ARG A 134 19.73 -8.53 -0.45
N GLY A 135 19.17 -9.73 -0.50
CA GLY A 135 19.02 -10.59 0.69
C GLY A 135 17.81 -10.28 1.57
N TYR A 136 17.04 -9.22 1.26
CA TYR A 136 15.74 -9.00 1.87
C TYR A 136 14.82 -10.20 1.63
N PRO A 137 14.08 -10.70 2.63
CA PRO A 137 13.86 -10.14 3.97
C PRO A 137 14.83 -10.62 5.07
N ALA A 138 15.68 -11.62 4.82
CA ALA A 138 16.55 -12.18 5.85
C ALA A 138 17.70 -11.24 6.25
N THR A 139 18.22 -10.49 5.29
CA THR A 139 19.25 -9.46 5.45
C THR A 139 18.91 -8.25 4.57
N SER A 140 19.79 -7.26 4.47
CA SER A 140 19.66 -6.18 3.49
C SER A 140 21.03 -5.63 3.13
N SER A 141 21.27 -5.33 1.86
CA SER A 141 22.43 -4.54 1.45
C SER A 141 22.16 -3.04 1.60
N SER A 142 23.22 -2.28 1.87
CA SER A 142 23.19 -0.81 2.00
C SER A 142 24.43 -0.22 1.32
N GLY A 143 24.32 1.01 0.83
CA GLY A 143 25.39 1.73 0.12
C GLY A 143 25.45 1.41 -1.38
N ASP A 144 24.52 0.62 -1.92
CA ASP A 144 24.48 0.35 -3.36
C ASP A 144 23.91 1.57 -4.07
N ARG A 145 24.68 2.14 -5.01
CA ARG A 145 24.22 3.29 -5.80
C ARG A 145 22.95 2.96 -6.56
N ILE A 146 21.98 3.86 -6.46
CA ILE A 146 20.71 3.81 -7.18
C ILE A 146 20.79 4.76 -8.37
N THR A 147 20.41 4.26 -9.55
CA THR A 147 20.32 5.04 -10.80
C THR A 147 18.94 4.89 -11.41
N GLY A 148 18.53 5.81 -12.29
CA GLY A 148 17.27 5.67 -13.04
C GLY A 148 16.03 6.27 -12.37
N ILE A 149 16.17 6.87 -11.17
CA ILE A 149 15.03 7.44 -10.41
C ILE A 149 14.38 8.57 -11.20
N ASP A 150 15.17 9.53 -11.70
CA ASP A 150 14.66 10.69 -12.44
C ASP A 150 13.97 10.26 -13.74
N GLU A 151 14.54 9.30 -14.48
CA GLU A 151 13.94 8.76 -15.70
C GLU A 151 12.66 7.96 -15.44
N ALA A 152 12.57 7.28 -14.29
CA ALA A 152 11.35 6.60 -13.87
C ALA A 152 10.27 7.60 -13.47
N ALA A 153 10.61 8.60 -12.65
CA ALA A 153 9.69 9.63 -12.15
C ALA A 153 9.22 10.62 -13.23
N ALA A 154 9.98 10.77 -14.33
CA ALA A 154 9.56 11.58 -15.47
C ALA A 154 8.44 10.94 -16.31
N ALA A 155 8.11 9.66 -16.06
CA ALA A 155 7.03 8.99 -16.77
C ALA A 155 5.64 9.52 -16.32
N PRO A 156 4.68 9.66 -17.25
CA PRO A 156 3.34 10.12 -16.90
C PRO A 156 2.64 9.13 -15.98
N ASP A 157 1.90 9.66 -15.01
CA ASP A 157 1.11 8.91 -14.03
C ASP A 157 1.94 7.92 -13.19
N VAL A 158 3.24 8.20 -12.99
CA VAL A 158 4.16 7.41 -12.17
C VAL A 158 4.70 8.26 -11.02
N GLU A 159 4.75 7.66 -9.84
CA GLU A 159 5.42 8.20 -8.66
C GLU A 159 6.46 7.20 -8.14
N VAL A 160 7.65 7.70 -7.84
CA VAL A 160 8.71 6.91 -7.19
C VAL A 160 8.84 7.41 -5.76
N LEU A 161 8.40 6.61 -4.79
CA LEU A 161 8.45 6.94 -3.38
C LEU A 161 9.65 6.26 -2.71
N HIS A 162 10.37 7.02 -1.90
CA HIS A 162 11.55 6.56 -1.19
C HIS A 162 11.17 5.84 0.11
N ALA A 163 11.70 4.62 0.29
CA ALA A 163 11.65 3.89 1.54
C ALA A 163 13.05 3.89 2.18
N GLY A 164 13.80 2.79 2.06
CA GLY A 164 15.16 2.66 2.56
C GLY A 164 16.21 3.23 1.59
N THR A 165 16.27 4.56 1.45
CA THR A 165 17.34 5.25 0.70
C THR A 165 18.10 6.24 1.57
N SER A 166 19.35 6.52 1.20
CA SER A 166 20.17 7.61 1.76
C SER A 166 20.93 8.33 0.65
N GLU A 167 21.69 9.37 0.98
CA GLU A 167 22.61 10.04 0.07
C GLU A 167 24.06 9.75 0.47
N ASP A 168 24.91 9.46 -0.51
CA ASP A 168 26.36 9.33 -0.29
C ASP A 168 27.07 10.70 -0.23
N GLY A 169 28.38 10.70 0.04
CA GLY A 169 29.18 11.93 0.12
C GLY A 169 29.31 12.71 -1.20
N ALA A 170 28.87 12.14 -2.33
CA ALA A 170 28.81 12.79 -3.63
C ALA A 170 27.38 13.23 -4.00
N GLY A 171 26.40 13.06 -3.12
CA GLY A 171 25.00 13.40 -3.34
C GLY A 171 24.24 12.40 -4.22
N ASN A 172 24.74 11.17 -4.38
CA ASN A 172 23.99 10.13 -5.09
C ASN A 172 23.09 9.38 -4.12
N PHE A 173 21.90 8.97 -4.58
CA PHE A 173 21.06 8.04 -3.82
C PHE A 173 21.69 6.65 -3.72
N VAL A 174 21.63 6.07 -2.52
CA VAL A 174 22.11 4.72 -2.20
C VAL A 174 21.07 3.94 -1.42
N THR A 175 21.11 2.61 -1.49
CA THR A 175 20.30 1.71 -0.65
C THR A 175 20.62 1.92 0.84
N ALA A 176 19.60 1.93 1.68
CA ALA A 176 19.74 2.12 3.13
C ALA A 176 18.69 1.32 3.94
N GLY A 177 18.15 0.24 3.36
CA GLY A 177 17.14 -0.59 3.99
C GLY A 177 16.76 -1.81 3.16
N GLY A 178 15.90 -2.66 3.73
CA GLY A 178 15.39 -3.86 3.07
C GLY A 178 14.52 -3.55 1.85
N ARG A 179 13.45 -2.78 2.04
CA ARG A 179 12.69 -2.16 0.95
C ARG A 179 13.29 -0.80 0.65
N VAL A 180 13.52 -0.50 -0.61
CA VAL A 180 14.33 0.64 -1.06
C VAL A 180 13.44 1.70 -1.69
N LEU A 181 12.61 1.32 -2.66
CA LEU A 181 11.72 2.23 -3.39
C LEU A 181 10.37 1.57 -3.65
N ASP A 182 9.32 2.37 -3.68
CA ASP A 182 7.99 2.01 -4.15
C ASP A 182 7.73 2.71 -5.48
N VAL A 183 7.57 1.94 -6.55
CA VAL A 183 7.24 2.48 -7.87
C VAL A 183 5.75 2.30 -8.11
N THR A 184 5.02 3.41 -8.04
CA THR A 184 3.57 3.42 -8.19
C THR A 184 3.19 4.00 -9.53
N ALA A 185 2.22 3.40 -10.20
CA ALA A 185 1.56 4.04 -11.33
C ALA A 185 0.04 3.97 -11.22
N VAL A 186 -0.61 5.00 -11.77
CA VAL A 186 -2.06 5.08 -11.92
C VAL A 186 -2.41 4.92 -13.40
N GLY A 187 -3.57 4.34 -13.70
CA GLY A 187 -4.03 4.24 -15.08
C GLY A 187 -5.51 3.90 -15.20
N PRO A 188 -6.09 4.04 -16.41
CA PRO A 188 -7.51 3.76 -16.67
C PRO A 188 -7.95 2.33 -16.34
N THR A 189 -7.01 1.39 -16.40
CA THR A 189 -7.23 -0.02 -16.06
C THR A 189 -6.09 -0.55 -15.19
N LEU A 190 -6.36 -1.62 -14.44
CA LEU A 190 -5.35 -2.19 -13.55
C LEU A 190 -4.16 -2.75 -14.35
N ALA A 191 -4.44 -3.30 -15.55
CA ALA A 191 -3.40 -3.76 -16.47
C ALA A 191 -2.51 -2.61 -16.93
N GLU A 192 -3.09 -1.46 -17.32
CA GLU A 192 -2.31 -0.30 -17.73
C GLU A 192 -1.49 0.30 -16.57
N ALA A 193 -2.08 0.42 -15.38
CA ALA A 193 -1.37 0.86 -14.18
C ALA A 193 -0.20 -0.07 -13.86
N ARG A 194 -0.43 -1.39 -13.93
CA ARG A 194 0.60 -2.41 -13.74
C ARG A 194 1.74 -2.26 -14.76
N ASP A 195 1.41 -2.17 -16.04
CA ASP A 195 2.41 -2.08 -17.12
C ASP A 195 3.26 -0.81 -16.99
N ARG A 196 2.65 0.32 -16.62
CA ARG A 196 3.38 1.57 -16.34
C ARG A 196 4.31 1.44 -15.14
N ALA A 197 3.82 0.88 -14.03
CA ALA A 197 4.61 0.70 -12.82
C ALA A 197 5.85 -0.18 -13.09
N TYR A 198 5.68 -1.29 -13.82
CA TYR A 198 6.81 -2.15 -14.19
C TYR A 198 7.76 -1.49 -15.19
N ALA A 199 7.25 -0.79 -16.20
CA ALA A 199 8.09 -0.08 -17.16
C ALA A 199 8.94 1.01 -16.49
N ALA A 200 8.42 1.70 -15.48
CA ALA A 200 9.18 2.65 -14.67
C ALA A 200 10.15 1.95 -13.72
N ALA A 201 9.71 0.88 -13.04
CA ALA A 201 10.56 0.11 -12.16
C ALA A 201 11.78 -0.44 -12.91
N ASP A 202 11.63 -0.91 -14.14
CA ASP A 202 12.71 -1.45 -14.97
C ASP A 202 13.78 -0.41 -15.38
N ARG A 203 13.52 0.89 -15.20
CA ARG A 203 14.53 1.94 -15.41
C ARG A 203 15.45 2.11 -14.20
N ILE A 204 15.00 1.71 -13.01
CA ILE A 204 15.73 1.91 -11.76
C ILE A 204 16.66 0.74 -11.51
N GLU A 205 17.94 1.01 -11.25
CA GLU A 205 18.94 -0.03 -11.05
C GLU A 205 19.76 0.20 -9.79
N PHE A 206 20.08 -0.89 -9.09
CA PHE A 206 21.05 -0.95 -8.00
C PHE A 206 21.49 -2.41 -7.78
N ALA A 207 22.67 -2.61 -7.19
CA ALA A 207 23.30 -3.92 -7.12
C ALA A 207 22.48 -4.95 -6.32
N GLY A 208 21.99 -5.99 -6.99
CA GLY A 208 21.24 -7.08 -6.34
C GLY A 208 19.81 -6.72 -5.98
N ARG A 209 19.21 -5.77 -6.70
CA ARG A 209 17.79 -5.43 -6.66
C ARG A 209 16.90 -6.66 -6.79
N GLN A 210 15.88 -6.72 -5.95
CA GLN A 210 14.83 -7.74 -5.94
C GLN A 210 13.47 -7.07 -6.16
N LEU A 211 12.62 -7.67 -6.99
CA LEU A 211 11.22 -7.28 -7.14
C LEU A 211 10.38 -8.46 -7.63
N ARG A 212 9.08 -8.46 -7.31
CA ARG A 212 8.12 -9.41 -7.87
C ARG A 212 7.64 -8.97 -9.24
N ARG A 213 7.40 -9.91 -10.16
CA ARG A 213 6.89 -9.65 -11.51
C ARG A 213 5.40 -9.96 -11.68
N ASP A 214 4.73 -10.46 -10.65
CA ASP A 214 3.33 -10.87 -10.67
C ASP A 214 2.40 -9.99 -9.80
N VAL A 215 2.87 -8.84 -9.31
CA VAL A 215 2.00 -7.89 -8.60
C VAL A 215 0.88 -7.46 -9.53
N ALA A 216 -0.36 -7.63 -9.05
CA ALA A 216 -1.60 -7.36 -9.78
C ALA A 216 -1.77 -8.16 -11.11
N ALA A 217 -1.03 -9.25 -11.31
CA ALA A 217 -1.17 -10.08 -12.51
C ALA A 217 -2.51 -10.84 -12.55
N GLU A 218 -2.95 -11.36 -11.40
CA GLU A 218 -4.24 -12.02 -11.22
C GLU A 218 -5.04 -11.32 -10.11
N PRO A 219 -5.67 -10.18 -10.43
CA PRO A 219 -6.32 -9.35 -9.42
C PRO A 219 -7.68 -9.95 -9.03
N ALA A 220 -7.73 -10.51 -7.84
CA ALA A 220 -8.97 -11.02 -7.24
C ALA A 220 -8.90 -10.83 -5.74
N ALA A 221 -10.05 -10.60 -5.09
CA ALA A 221 -10.17 -10.76 -3.65
C ALA A 221 -9.80 -12.23 -3.32
N ARG A 222 -8.60 -12.44 -2.76
CA ARG A 222 -8.10 -13.78 -2.48
C ARG A 222 -8.93 -14.39 -1.35
N VAL A 223 -9.74 -15.38 -1.69
CA VAL A 223 -10.42 -16.24 -0.72
C VAL A 223 -9.47 -17.39 -0.41
N SER A 224 -9.00 -17.48 0.83
CA SER A 224 -8.33 -18.71 1.28
C SER A 224 -9.42 -19.75 1.58
N ALA A 225 -9.40 -20.86 0.85
CA ALA A 225 -10.21 -22.03 1.17
C ALA A 225 -9.71 -22.74 2.44
#